data_AF-A0A9Q8Z4R7-F1
#
_entry.id   AF-A0A9Q8Z4R7-F1
#
_cell.length_a   1.000
_cell.length_b   1.000
_cell.length_c   1.000
_cell.angle_alpha   90.00
_cell.angle_beta   90.00
_cell.angle_gamma   90.00
#
_symmetry.space_group_name_H-M   'P 1'
#
loop_
_entity.id
_entity.type
_entity.pdbx_description
1 polymer ?
#
loop_
_entity_poly.entity_id
_entity_poly.type
_entity_poly.pdbx_seq_one_letter_code
_entity_poly.pdbx_strand_id
1 'polypeptide(L)'
;MVPKLLAHLNISHVSVASHSGGDIYLMNLVLTYPHLLHPEKPYVCFFAPWVHYSHSKVTSMLATELLPAFMIGKFGSVGKFVNNNVVPLVGLSGSFIHGVSGPFLRTEAAELSSHSNSTSPDISLDDPKVVEELREHIMKFMYAESVEGASQDAQLFLRRSGPWNAPNVEWNDFDDAVLLLSRHLSEGNQGDRTWAIDCFHAEHDQLVGDKGRDWFDSIWVPSQGYLYLSEKVKGTEHNFLMDPAFGASEKWLQRVSAAWQA
;
A
#
# COMPACT_ATOMS: atom_id res chain seq x y z
N MET A 1 14.10 -2.68 13.39
CA MET A 1 14.48 -3.90 12.64
C MET A 1 15.39 -3.57 11.45
N VAL A 2 14.98 -2.64 10.57
CA VAL A 2 15.70 -2.28 9.33
C VAL A 2 17.21 -2.04 9.52
N PRO A 3 17.70 -1.20 10.46
CA PRO A 3 19.15 -0.98 10.59
C PRO A 3 19.95 -2.27 10.86
N LYS A 4 19.38 -3.18 11.67
CA LYS A 4 20.04 -4.47 11.99
C LYS A 4 20.07 -5.41 10.79
N LEU A 5 19.00 -5.43 9.98
CA LEU A 5 18.94 -6.23 8.77
C LEU A 5 19.96 -5.72 7.73
N LEU A 6 20.01 -4.41 7.50
CA LEU A 6 20.96 -3.82 6.55
C LEU A 6 22.41 -4.06 6.99
N ALA A 7 22.70 -3.90 8.28
CA ALA A 7 24.02 -4.23 8.83
C ALA A 7 24.37 -5.72 8.64
N HIS A 8 23.42 -6.63 8.83
CA HIS A 8 23.63 -8.06 8.61
C HIS A 8 23.90 -8.39 7.13
N LEU A 9 23.23 -7.71 6.21
CA LEU A 9 23.42 -7.87 4.76
C LEU A 9 24.61 -7.07 4.20
N ASN A 10 25.33 -6.35 5.06
CA ASN A 10 26.42 -5.43 4.68
C ASN A 10 25.98 -4.37 3.65
N ILE A 11 24.76 -3.85 3.81
CA ILE A 11 24.20 -2.77 2.98
C ILE A 11 24.26 -1.46 3.79
N SER A 12 24.99 -0.46 3.28
CA SER A 12 25.14 0.82 3.97
C SER A 12 24.02 1.81 3.67
N HIS A 13 23.55 1.84 2.42
CA HIS A 13 22.55 2.80 1.95
C HIS A 13 21.49 2.09 1.10
N VAL A 14 20.26 2.59 1.15
CA VAL A 14 19.11 2.06 0.40
C VAL A 14 18.27 3.17 -0.21
N SER A 15 17.62 2.87 -1.32
CA SER A 15 16.42 3.58 -1.78
C SER A 15 15.22 2.84 -1.22
N VAL A 16 14.23 3.56 -0.68
CA VAL A 16 13.08 2.92 0.00
C VAL A 16 11.79 3.21 -0.73
N ALA A 17 10.95 2.19 -0.83
CA ALA A 17 9.61 2.32 -1.36
C ALA A 17 8.63 1.53 -0.49
N SER A 18 7.39 1.96 -0.47
CA SER A 18 6.33 1.29 0.26
C SER A 18 4.99 1.46 -0.45
N HIS A 19 4.06 0.58 -0.10
CA HIS A 19 2.71 0.51 -0.63
C HIS A 19 1.68 0.61 0.48
N SER A 20 0.60 1.36 0.24
CA SER A 20 -0.56 1.42 1.13
C SER A 20 -0.18 1.81 2.56
N GLY A 21 -0.70 1.11 3.57
CA GLY A 21 -0.42 1.37 4.98
C GLY A 21 1.05 1.09 5.37
N GLY A 22 1.80 0.42 4.50
CA GLY A 22 3.26 0.29 4.64
C GLY A 22 3.95 1.65 4.82
N ASP A 23 3.35 2.71 4.28
CA ASP A 23 3.91 4.06 4.23
C ASP A 23 4.07 4.68 5.62
N ILE A 24 3.30 4.19 6.60
CA ILE A 24 3.49 4.53 8.01
C ILE A 24 4.87 4.05 8.50
N TYR A 25 5.26 2.82 8.16
CA TYR A 25 6.59 2.31 8.51
C TYR A 25 7.70 3.00 7.71
N LEU A 26 7.45 3.32 6.44
CA LEU A 26 8.38 4.09 5.62
C LEU A 26 8.65 5.47 6.24
N MET A 27 7.61 6.19 6.66
CA MET A 27 7.77 7.50 7.31
C MET A 27 8.56 7.42 8.60
N ASN A 28 8.28 6.40 9.43
CA ASN A 28 9.08 6.15 10.62
C ASN A 28 10.55 5.85 10.29
N LEU A 29 10.82 5.07 9.24
CA LEU A 29 12.17 4.76 8.81
C LEU A 29 12.94 6.02 8.42
N VAL A 30 12.36 6.88 7.57
CA VAL A 30 13.06 8.06 7.05
C VAL A 30 13.22 9.17 8.09
N LEU A 31 12.27 9.30 9.02
CA LEU A 31 12.38 10.26 10.12
C LEU A 31 13.37 9.81 11.20
N THR A 32 13.44 8.50 11.48
CA THR A 32 14.32 7.97 12.54
C THR A 32 15.74 7.69 12.04
N TYR A 33 15.89 7.21 10.80
CA TYR A 33 17.14 6.73 10.25
C TYR A 33 17.46 7.33 8.86
N PRO A 34 17.45 8.67 8.69
CA PRO A 34 17.70 9.31 7.39
C PRO A 34 19.09 9.01 6.82
N HIS A 35 20.06 8.63 7.65
CA HIS A 35 21.41 8.25 7.24
C HIS A 35 21.48 6.92 6.47
N LEU A 36 20.43 6.10 6.52
CA LEU A 36 20.34 4.85 5.75
C LEU A 36 19.99 5.10 4.28
N LEU A 37 19.58 6.31 3.89
CA LEU A 37 19.38 6.63 2.48
C LEU A 37 20.71 7.01 1.81
N HIS A 38 20.72 7.04 0.48
CA HIS A 38 21.90 7.45 -0.29
C HIS A 38 22.42 8.81 0.19
N PRO A 39 23.73 8.99 0.45
CA PRO A 39 24.26 10.19 1.09
C PRO A 39 24.02 11.47 0.27
N GLU A 40 24.07 11.36 -1.07
CA GLU A 40 23.98 12.48 -2.01
C GLU A 40 22.62 12.58 -2.74
N LYS A 41 21.93 11.45 -2.92
CA LYS A 41 20.72 11.34 -3.75
C LYS A 41 19.65 10.49 -3.06
N PRO A 42 19.19 10.90 -1.86
CA PRO A 42 18.18 10.15 -1.13
C PRO A 42 16.92 9.99 -1.98
N TYR A 43 16.39 8.78 -2.04
CA TYR A 43 15.20 8.46 -2.84
C TYR A 43 14.17 7.69 -2.02
N VAL A 44 12.93 8.19 -2.05
CA VAL A 44 11.77 7.63 -1.37
C VAL A 44 10.62 7.53 -2.36
N CYS A 45 9.86 6.44 -2.34
CA CYS A 45 8.71 6.24 -3.21
C CYS A 45 7.48 5.72 -2.44
N PHE A 46 6.33 6.33 -2.70
CA PHE A 46 5.03 5.90 -2.19
C PHE A 46 4.20 5.31 -3.32
N PHE A 47 3.55 4.17 -3.07
CA PHE A 47 2.62 3.53 -4.01
C PHE A 47 1.25 3.42 -3.36
N ALA A 48 0.22 4.01 -4.00
CA ALA A 48 -1.15 4.06 -3.51
C ALA A 48 -1.22 4.35 -2.00
N PRO A 49 -0.70 5.52 -1.56
CA PRO A 49 -0.47 5.77 -0.15
C PRO A 49 -1.74 5.67 0.67
N TRP A 50 -1.65 5.02 1.82
CA TRP A 50 -2.78 4.95 2.75
C TRP A 50 -3.10 6.34 3.31
N VAL A 51 -4.37 6.70 3.26
CA VAL A 51 -4.89 7.93 3.85
C VAL A 51 -6.06 7.57 4.74
N HIS A 52 -5.99 8.05 5.98
CA HIS A 52 -7.05 7.80 6.95
C HIS A 52 -8.40 8.33 6.47
N TYR A 53 -9.49 7.64 6.82
CA TYR A 53 -10.84 7.97 6.34
C TYR A 53 -11.31 9.38 6.74
N SER A 54 -10.71 9.96 7.79
CA SER A 54 -10.94 11.35 8.19
C SER A 54 -10.65 12.33 7.05
N HIS A 55 -9.71 12.00 6.16
CA HIS A 55 -9.34 12.81 5.00
C HIS A 55 -9.95 12.25 3.70
N SER A 56 -9.93 10.92 3.51
CA SER A 56 -10.43 10.30 2.27
C SER A 56 -11.94 10.36 2.08
N LYS A 57 -12.70 10.40 3.20
CA LYS A 57 -14.17 10.33 3.22
C LYS A 57 -14.75 9.08 2.53
N VAL A 58 -13.95 8.05 2.31
CA VAL A 58 -14.42 6.76 1.79
C VAL A 58 -15.19 6.04 2.90
N THR A 59 -16.52 6.00 2.78
CA THR A 59 -17.44 5.53 3.83
C THR A 59 -17.46 4.00 3.98
N SER A 60 -17.05 3.24 2.97
CA SER A 60 -16.91 1.77 3.09
C SER A 60 -15.89 1.38 4.15
N MET A 61 -14.80 2.15 4.29
CA MET A 61 -13.78 1.92 5.33
C MET A 61 -14.27 2.33 6.74
N LEU A 62 -15.22 3.26 6.85
CA LEU A 62 -15.89 3.54 8.13
C LEU A 62 -16.73 2.35 8.60
N ALA A 63 -17.41 1.66 7.68
CA ALA A 63 -18.15 0.44 8.03
C ALA A 63 -17.20 -0.68 8.49
N THR A 64 -16.00 -0.75 7.91
CA THR A 64 -14.94 -1.65 8.37
C THR A 64 -14.44 -1.32 9.76
N GLU A 65 -14.32 -0.04 10.11
CA GLU A 65 -13.98 0.33 11.47
C GLU A 65 -14.98 -0.32 12.44
N LEU A 66 -16.25 -0.41 12.11
CA LEU A 66 -17.22 -1.05 13.03
C LEU A 66 -17.09 -2.58 13.12
N LEU A 67 -16.22 -3.22 12.33
CA LEU A 67 -16.03 -4.67 12.36
C LEU A 67 -15.07 -5.12 13.49
N PRO A 68 -15.45 -6.17 14.25
CA PRO A 68 -14.53 -6.91 15.10
C PRO A 68 -13.22 -7.30 14.40
N ALA A 69 -12.10 -7.19 15.12
CA ALA A 69 -10.73 -7.39 14.61
C ALA A 69 -10.54 -8.66 13.77
N PHE A 70 -11.15 -9.77 14.18
CA PHE A 70 -11.05 -11.07 13.50
C PHE A 70 -11.73 -11.11 12.13
N MET A 71 -12.54 -10.10 11.78
CA MET A 71 -13.21 -9.98 10.48
C MET A 71 -12.45 -9.08 9.50
N ILE A 72 -11.48 -8.29 9.98
CA ILE A 72 -10.67 -7.40 9.15
C ILE A 72 -9.67 -8.21 8.30
N GLY A 73 -9.24 -9.38 8.76
CA GLY A 73 -8.46 -10.32 7.95
C GLY A 73 -9.23 -11.02 6.82
N LYS A 74 -10.56 -10.86 6.71
CA LYS A 74 -11.43 -11.54 5.72
C LYS A 74 -11.83 -10.64 4.55
N PHE A 75 -11.10 -9.56 4.32
CA PHE A 75 -11.56 -8.42 3.50
C PHE A 75 -11.86 -8.72 2.03
N GLY A 76 -11.20 -9.72 1.42
CA GLY A 76 -11.56 -10.22 0.09
C GLY A 76 -13.00 -10.74 -0.01
N SER A 77 -13.66 -11.01 1.11
CA SER A 77 -15.07 -11.40 1.19
C SER A 77 -16.02 -10.28 1.65
N VAL A 78 -15.52 -9.18 2.22
CA VAL A 78 -16.35 -8.09 2.79
C VAL A 78 -16.94 -7.18 1.71
N GLY A 79 -16.33 -7.11 0.52
CA GLY A 79 -16.99 -6.53 -0.66
C GLY A 79 -18.36 -7.13 -0.94
N LYS A 80 -18.57 -8.43 -0.61
CA LYS A 80 -19.90 -9.08 -0.69
C LYS A 80 -20.79 -8.80 0.54
N PHE A 81 -20.21 -8.55 1.72
CA PHE A 81 -21.00 -8.27 2.93
C PHE A 81 -21.58 -6.85 2.93
N VAL A 82 -20.82 -5.86 2.43
CA VAL A 82 -21.30 -4.48 2.28
C VAL A 82 -22.33 -4.38 1.14
N ASN A 83 -22.14 -5.15 0.05
CA ASN A 83 -23.12 -5.23 -1.03
C ASN A 83 -24.44 -5.92 -0.63
N ASN A 84 -24.45 -6.75 0.43
CA ASN A 84 -25.64 -7.48 0.88
C ASN A 84 -26.33 -6.92 2.14
N ASN A 85 -25.69 -6.02 2.91
CA ASN A 85 -26.26 -5.51 4.17
C ASN A 85 -26.45 -3.99 4.25
N VAL A 86 -26.09 -3.23 3.21
CA VAL A 86 -26.47 -1.82 3.11
C VAL A 86 -27.61 -1.67 2.11
N VAL A 87 -28.77 -2.24 2.45
CA VAL A 87 -30.04 -1.68 1.99
C VAL A 87 -30.28 -0.45 2.86
N PRO A 88 -30.33 0.77 2.32
CA PRO A 88 -30.79 1.92 3.09
C PRO A 88 -32.21 1.61 3.55
N LEU A 89 -32.39 1.43 4.85
CA LEU A 89 -33.70 1.31 5.51
C LEU A 89 -34.36 2.69 5.56
N VAL A 90 -34.58 3.31 4.39
CA VAL A 90 -35.37 4.53 4.24
C VAL A 90 -36.09 4.47 2.89
N GLY A 91 -37.37 4.05 2.91
CA GLY A 91 -38.29 4.18 1.78
C GLY A 91 -38.88 2.88 1.24
N LEU A 92 -39.68 2.16 2.05
CA LEU A 92 -40.57 1.12 1.50
C LEU A 92 -41.73 1.76 0.75
N SER A 93 -41.63 1.82 -0.58
CA SER A 93 -42.78 1.97 -1.50
C SER A 93 -42.40 1.46 -2.90
N GLY A 94 -42.81 0.21 -3.22
CA GLY A 94 -43.12 -0.20 -4.60
C GLY A 94 -42.05 -0.94 -5.43
N SER A 95 -42.35 -2.22 -5.71
CA SER A 95 -42.04 -3.00 -6.92
C SER A 95 -40.59 -3.38 -7.34
N PHE A 96 -40.36 -4.71 -7.25
CA PHE A 96 -39.67 -5.65 -8.17
C PHE A 96 -38.77 -5.13 -9.31
N ILE A 97 -37.53 -5.65 -9.42
CA ILE A 97 -36.91 -6.39 -10.59
C ILE A 97 -35.67 -7.16 -10.05
N HIS A 98 -35.63 -8.50 -9.91
CA HIS A 98 -35.29 -9.59 -10.86
C HIS A 98 -33.81 -9.73 -11.32
N GLY A 99 -33.20 -10.90 -11.03
CA GLY A 99 -32.07 -11.54 -11.76
C GLY A 99 -30.66 -11.01 -11.41
N VAL A 100 -29.64 -11.82 -11.10
CA VAL A 100 -29.19 -13.06 -11.77
C VAL A 100 -28.66 -14.06 -10.74
N SER A 101 -29.11 -15.30 -10.84
CA SER A 101 -28.61 -16.46 -10.07
C SER A 101 -27.65 -17.28 -10.93
N GLY A 102 -26.44 -17.53 -10.42
CA GLY A 102 -25.60 -18.69 -10.77
C GLY A 102 -24.13 -18.38 -11.10
N PRO A 103 -23.21 -19.38 -11.04
CA PRO A 103 -23.31 -20.70 -10.42
C PRO A 103 -22.49 -20.82 -9.12
N PHE A 104 -22.96 -21.72 -8.27
CA PHE A 104 -22.31 -22.20 -7.06
C PHE A 104 -20.95 -22.82 -7.38
N LEU A 105 -19.86 -22.30 -6.82
CA LEU A 105 -18.64 -23.09 -6.67
C LEU A 105 -18.84 -24.01 -5.47
N ARG A 106 -19.13 -25.27 -5.78
CA ARG A 106 -18.97 -26.40 -4.87
C ARG A 106 -17.53 -26.36 -4.32
N THR A 107 -17.42 -26.34 -3.00
CA THR A 107 -16.18 -26.69 -2.32
C THR A 107 -15.95 -28.19 -2.51
N GLU A 108 -15.26 -28.57 -3.58
CA GLU A 108 -14.56 -29.85 -3.59
C GLU A 108 -13.28 -29.66 -2.79
N ALA A 109 -13.22 -30.33 -1.63
CA ALA A 109 -11.97 -30.54 -0.93
C ALA A 109 -11.10 -31.42 -1.84
N ALA A 110 -10.09 -30.83 -2.46
CA ALA A 110 -9.10 -31.60 -3.21
C ALA A 110 -8.29 -32.43 -2.21
N GLU A 111 -8.42 -33.75 -2.32
CA GLU A 111 -7.55 -34.70 -1.64
C GLU A 111 -6.11 -34.48 -2.10
N LEU A 112 -5.23 -34.11 -1.17
CA LEU A 112 -3.78 -34.11 -1.37
C LEU A 112 -3.31 -35.55 -1.57
N SER A 113 -3.28 -35.98 -2.82
CA SER A 113 -2.58 -37.19 -3.23
C SER A 113 -1.07 -36.94 -3.29
N SER A 114 -0.34 -37.94 -2.81
CA SER A 114 1.06 -37.90 -2.48
C SER A 114 1.99 -37.99 -3.70
N HIS A 115 3.12 -37.29 -3.60
CA HIS A 115 4.40 -37.54 -4.24
C HIS A 115 4.39 -37.80 -5.76
N SER A 116 4.64 -36.74 -6.52
CA SER A 116 5.32 -36.85 -7.81
C SER A 116 6.54 -35.94 -7.83
N ASN A 117 7.68 -36.50 -8.23
CA ASN A 117 8.90 -35.76 -8.54
C ASN A 117 8.60 -34.73 -9.63
N SER A 118 8.52 -33.44 -9.28
CA SER A 118 8.40 -32.38 -10.27
C SER A 118 9.74 -31.63 -10.36
N THR A 119 10.43 -31.83 -11.48
CA THR A 119 11.19 -30.75 -12.10
C THR A 119 10.24 -29.56 -12.20
N SER A 120 10.48 -28.50 -11.44
CA SER A 120 9.67 -27.28 -11.47
C SER A 120 9.61 -26.79 -12.93
N PRO A 121 8.44 -26.77 -13.59
CA PRO A 121 8.33 -26.16 -14.90
C PRO A 121 8.69 -24.68 -14.74
N ASP A 122 9.58 -24.21 -15.61
CA ASP A 122 10.03 -22.82 -15.62
C ASP A 122 8.82 -21.91 -15.85
N ILE A 123 8.47 -21.10 -14.85
CA ILE A 123 7.32 -20.20 -14.91
C ILE A 123 7.75 -18.98 -15.75
N SER A 124 7.25 -18.89 -16.98
CA SER A 124 7.52 -17.74 -17.85
C SER A 124 6.72 -16.53 -17.38
N LEU A 125 7.34 -15.68 -16.57
CA LEU A 125 6.75 -14.42 -16.08
C LEU A 125 6.57 -13.36 -17.19
N ASP A 126 7.06 -13.63 -18.41
CA ASP A 126 6.86 -12.81 -19.60
C ASP A 126 5.60 -13.21 -20.40
N ASP A 127 4.97 -14.36 -20.08
CA ASP A 127 3.72 -14.79 -20.73
C ASP A 127 2.52 -14.08 -20.08
N PRO A 128 1.76 -13.25 -20.84
CA PRO A 128 0.60 -12.54 -20.31
C PRO A 128 -0.45 -13.46 -19.69
N LYS A 129 -0.59 -14.70 -20.16
CA LYS A 129 -1.54 -15.67 -19.59
C LYS A 129 -1.07 -16.15 -18.22
N VAL A 130 0.21 -16.40 -18.05
CA VAL A 130 0.80 -16.78 -16.76
C VAL A 130 0.65 -15.64 -15.75
N VAL A 131 0.89 -14.40 -16.17
CA VAL A 131 0.71 -13.21 -15.32
C VAL A 131 -0.76 -13.02 -14.95
N GLU A 132 -1.69 -13.21 -15.88
CA GLU A 132 -3.13 -13.13 -15.59
C GLU A 132 -3.56 -14.22 -14.60
N GLU A 133 -3.14 -15.48 -14.82
CA GLU A 133 -3.43 -16.57 -13.89
C GLU A 133 -2.85 -16.28 -12.50
N LEU A 134 -1.63 -15.74 -12.41
CA LEU A 134 -1.04 -15.32 -11.14
C LEU A 134 -1.87 -14.22 -10.48
N ARG A 135 -2.36 -13.24 -11.25
CA ARG A 135 -3.21 -12.15 -10.75
C ARG A 135 -4.53 -12.67 -10.19
N GLU A 136 -5.16 -13.63 -10.87
CA GLU A 136 -6.39 -14.28 -10.39
C GLU A 136 -6.17 -15.07 -9.09
N HIS A 137 -4.98 -15.65 -8.92
CA HIS A 137 -4.68 -16.54 -7.79
C HIS A 137 -4.03 -15.85 -6.59
N ILE A 138 -3.44 -14.66 -6.73
CA ILE A 138 -2.66 -14.04 -5.66
C ILE A 138 -3.49 -13.82 -4.39
N MET A 139 -4.75 -13.41 -4.54
CA MET A 139 -5.67 -13.23 -3.40
C MET A 139 -6.06 -14.57 -2.78
N LYS A 140 -6.21 -15.62 -3.59
CA LYS A 140 -6.51 -16.97 -3.11
C LYS A 140 -5.37 -17.51 -2.25
N PHE A 141 -4.12 -17.33 -2.68
CA PHE A 141 -2.96 -17.77 -1.92
C PHE A 141 -2.72 -16.92 -0.66
N MET A 142 -2.92 -15.61 -0.75
CA MET A 142 -2.82 -14.72 0.42
C MET A 142 -3.75 -15.15 1.57
N TYR A 143 -4.98 -15.56 1.25
CA TYR A 143 -5.95 -16.04 2.24
C TYR A 143 -5.84 -17.53 2.58
N ALA A 144 -4.97 -18.29 1.90
CA ALA A 144 -4.69 -19.67 2.26
C ALA A 144 -3.78 -19.77 3.49
N GLU A 145 -3.01 -18.72 3.76
CA GLU A 145 -2.09 -18.61 4.89
C GLU A 145 -2.66 -17.77 6.04
N SER A 146 -1.94 -17.72 7.17
CA SER A 146 -2.35 -16.86 8.29
C SER A 146 -2.29 -15.38 7.91
N VAL A 147 -3.44 -14.70 7.99
CA VAL A 147 -3.62 -13.26 7.76
C VAL A 147 -3.64 -12.44 9.05
N GLU A 148 -3.15 -13.01 10.16
CA GLU A 148 -3.15 -12.33 11.46
C GLU A 148 -2.33 -11.04 11.43
N GLY A 149 -1.15 -11.06 10.78
CA GLY A 149 -0.32 -9.86 10.60
C GLY A 149 -1.05 -8.75 9.84
N ALA A 150 -1.67 -9.08 8.70
CA ALA A 150 -2.47 -8.13 7.93
C ALA A 150 -3.65 -7.55 8.74
N SER A 151 -4.23 -8.36 9.64
CA SER A 151 -5.29 -7.89 10.54
C SER A 151 -4.77 -6.91 11.59
N GLN A 152 -3.59 -7.15 12.15
CA GLN A 152 -2.93 -6.24 13.10
C GLN A 152 -2.53 -4.93 12.43
N ASP A 153 -2.03 -5.00 11.19
CA ASP A 153 -1.68 -3.83 10.38
C ASP A 153 -2.92 -3.00 10.04
N ALA A 154 -4.03 -3.64 9.65
CA ALA A 154 -5.28 -2.93 9.42
C ALA A 154 -5.81 -2.24 10.69
N GLN A 155 -5.62 -2.84 11.87
CA GLN A 155 -5.92 -2.15 13.14
C GLN A 155 -5.01 -0.94 13.37
N LEU A 156 -3.75 -1.02 12.99
CA LEU A 156 -2.82 0.12 13.06
C LEU A 156 -3.28 1.23 12.10
N PHE A 157 -3.61 0.88 10.85
CA PHE A 157 -4.04 1.82 9.82
C PHE A 157 -5.35 2.53 10.17
N LEU A 158 -6.21 1.88 10.97
CA LEU A 158 -7.45 2.45 11.52
C LEU A 158 -7.25 3.12 12.90
N ARG A 159 -6.00 3.24 13.37
CA ARG A 159 -5.62 3.87 14.65
C ARG A 159 -6.25 3.20 15.89
N ARG A 160 -6.37 1.87 15.85
CA ARG A 160 -7.00 1.07 16.92
C ARG A 160 -6.03 0.29 17.79
N SER A 161 -4.83 0.00 17.29
CA SER A 161 -3.83 -0.79 18.00
C SER A 161 -2.65 0.04 18.53
N GLY A 162 -2.56 1.32 18.19
CA GLY A 162 -1.49 2.21 18.67
C GLY A 162 -1.30 3.47 17.80
N PRO A 163 -0.38 4.35 18.21
CA PRO A 163 0.03 5.50 17.40
C PRO A 163 0.79 5.03 16.14
N TRP A 164 0.78 5.86 15.10
CA TRP A 164 1.53 5.60 13.88
C TRP A 164 3.03 5.88 14.02
N ASN A 165 3.45 6.58 15.06
CA ASN A 165 4.83 7.01 15.20
C ASN A 165 5.73 5.99 15.90
N ALA A 166 7.02 6.07 15.56
CA ALA A 166 8.07 5.34 16.24
C ALA A 166 8.40 6.00 17.59
N PRO A 167 8.90 5.23 18.58
CA PRO A 167 9.36 5.80 19.84
C PRO A 167 10.36 6.94 19.62
N ASN A 168 10.11 8.08 20.26
CA ASN A 168 10.93 9.30 20.21
C ASN A 168 10.88 10.10 18.88
N VAL A 169 9.91 9.83 18.01
CA VAL A 169 9.62 10.67 16.83
C VAL A 169 8.17 11.13 16.92
N GLU A 170 7.94 12.40 17.20
CA GLU A 170 6.59 12.93 17.43
C GLU A 170 5.91 13.35 16.11
N TRP A 171 4.98 12.54 15.63
CA TRP A 171 4.05 12.88 14.53
C TRP A 171 2.74 12.10 14.69
N ASN A 172 1.60 12.66 14.28
CA ASN A 172 0.31 11.96 14.40
C ASN A 172 -0.21 11.44 13.06
N ASP A 173 -0.12 12.24 12.01
CA ASP A 173 -0.60 11.93 10.65
C ASP A 173 0.42 12.41 9.61
N PHE A 174 0.23 12.07 8.33
CA PHE A 174 1.23 12.32 7.30
C PHE A 174 1.57 13.81 7.12
N ASP A 175 0.65 14.73 7.39
CA ASP A 175 0.92 16.17 7.37
C ASP A 175 1.96 16.57 8.45
N ASP A 176 1.81 16.08 9.69
CA ASP A 176 2.82 16.26 10.74
C ASP A 176 4.18 15.69 10.31
N ALA A 177 4.18 14.49 9.70
CA ALA A 177 5.39 13.78 9.30
C ALA A 177 6.14 14.50 8.17
N VAL A 178 5.41 15.03 7.17
CA VAL A 178 5.97 15.80 6.06
C VAL A 178 6.53 17.13 6.56
N LEU A 179 5.84 17.80 7.48
CA LEU A 179 6.34 19.02 8.12
C LEU A 179 7.63 18.75 8.92
N LEU A 180 7.66 17.67 9.69
CA LEU A 180 8.84 17.27 10.46
C LEU A 180 10.02 16.91 9.55
N LEU A 181 9.77 16.16 8.47
CA LEU A 181 10.77 15.85 7.46
C LEU A 181 11.33 17.14 6.84
N SER A 182 10.46 18.04 6.39
CA SER A 182 10.88 19.32 5.80
C SER A 182 11.79 20.11 6.73
N ARG A 183 11.43 20.18 8.02
CA ARG A 183 12.24 20.83 9.06
C ARG A 183 13.60 20.16 9.24
N HIS A 184 13.65 18.83 9.36
CA HIS A 184 14.91 18.10 9.51
C HIS A 184 15.84 18.30 8.32
N LEU A 185 15.30 18.42 7.11
CA LEU A 185 16.07 18.64 5.90
C LEU A 185 16.54 20.09 5.76
N SER A 186 15.78 21.08 6.25
CA SER A 186 16.18 22.49 6.21
C SER A 186 17.15 22.89 7.33
N GLU A 187 17.01 22.32 8.53
CA GLU A 187 17.86 22.60 9.70
C GLU A 187 19.12 21.73 9.70
N GLY A 188 19.08 20.56 9.06
CA GLY A 188 20.22 19.68 8.94
C GLY A 188 21.31 20.33 8.09
N ASN A 189 22.56 20.30 8.59
CA ASN A 189 23.75 20.73 7.85
C ASN A 189 24.12 19.71 6.74
N GLN A 190 23.11 19.31 5.96
CA GLN A 190 23.11 18.17 5.03
C GLN A 190 23.64 18.53 3.63
N GLY A 191 24.22 19.72 3.47
CA GLY A 191 24.64 20.26 2.17
C GLY A 191 23.45 20.59 1.25
N ASP A 192 23.73 20.92 -0.01
CA ASP A 192 22.73 21.15 -1.07
C ASP A 192 22.01 19.86 -1.52
N ARG A 193 21.84 18.87 -0.63
CA ARG A 193 21.20 17.60 -0.98
C ARG A 193 19.69 17.74 -1.01
N THR A 194 19.10 17.50 -2.18
CA THR A 194 17.65 17.46 -2.36
C THR A 194 17.17 16.02 -2.40
N TRP A 195 16.28 15.64 -1.50
CA TRP A 195 15.65 14.32 -1.51
C TRP A 195 14.67 14.23 -2.69
N ALA A 196 14.69 13.12 -3.41
CA ALA A 196 13.67 12.82 -4.42
C ALA A 196 12.57 11.96 -3.79
N ILE A 197 11.33 12.45 -3.86
CA ILE A 197 10.16 11.80 -3.29
C ILE A 197 9.13 11.60 -4.40
N ASP A 198 8.96 10.37 -4.84
CA ASP A 198 7.95 10.01 -5.83
C ASP A 198 6.69 9.45 -5.15
N CYS A 199 5.54 9.69 -5.77
CA CYS A 199 4.27 9.13 -5.35
C CYS A 199 3.47 8.67 -6.58
N PHE A 200 3.15 7.39 -6.63
CA PHE A 200 2.30 6.81 -7.65
C PHE A 200 0.94 6.48 -7.05
N HIS A 201 -0.09 7.21 -7.49
CA HIS A 201 -1.48 6.96 -7.13
C HIS A 201 -2.14 6.04 -8.14
N ALA A 202 -3.01 5.16 -7.67
CA ALA A 202 -3.87 4.40 -8.56
C ALA A 202 -4.93 5.31 -9.21
N GLU A 203 -5.38 4.98 -10.43
CA GLU A 203 -6.47 5.72 -11.08
C GLU A 203 -7.81 5.52 -10.35
N HIS A 204 -8.07 4.30 -9.91
CA HIS A 204 -9.31 3.90 -9.23
C HIS A 204 -9.01 3.27 -7.87
N ASP A 205 -8.62 4.09 -6.90
CA ASP A 205 -8.35 3.65 -5.53
C ASP A 205 -9.64 3.56 -4.70
N GLN A 206 -10.10 2.35 -4.40
CA GLN A 206 -11.32 2.15 -3.60
C GLN A 206 -11.12 2.30 -2.09
N LEU A 207 -9.87 2.28 -1.60
CA LEU A 207 -9.57 2.41 -0.17
C LEU A 207 -9.43 3.87 0.24
N VAL A 208 -8.83 4.67 -0.65
CA VAL A 208 -8.45 6.06 -0.38
C VAL A 208 -9.21 7.06 -1.25
N GLY A 209 -9.66 6.67 -2.44
CA GLY A 209 -10.45 7.53 -3.33
C GLY A 209 -9.75 8.82 -3.76
N ASP A 210 -10.43 9.60 -4.60
CA ASP A 210 -9.88 10.85 -5.14
C ASP A 210 -9.56 11.87 -4.05
N LYS A 211 -10.41 12.00 -3.03
CA LYS A 211 -10.19 12.99 -1.95
C LYS A 211 -8.97 12.66 -1.11
N GLY A 212 -8.72 11.38 -0.84
CA GLY A 212 -7.56 10.98 -0.08
C GLY A 212 -6.27 11.18 -0.88
N ARG A 213 -6.27 10.83 -2.17
CA ARG A 213 -5.18 11.19 -3.09
C ARG A 213 -4.89 12.68 -3.06
N ASP A 214 -5.91 13.50 -3.32
CA ASP A 214 -5.76 14.95 -3.44
C ASP A 214 -5.26 15.55 -2.11
N TRP A 215 -5.73 15.04 -0.97
CA TRP A 215 -5.21 15.41 0.34
C TRP A 215 -3.73 15.04 0.51
N PHE A 216 -3.35 13.80 0.18
CA PHE A 216 -1.97 13.33 0.32
C PHE A 216 -1.01 14.15 -0.55
N ASP A 217 -1.40 14.54 -1.77
CA ASP A 217 -0.58 15.43 -2.59
C ASP A 217 -0.48 16.84 -1.99
N SER A 218 -1.56 17.34 -1.39
CA SER A 218 -1.60 18.71 -0.85
C SER A 218 -0.72 18.96 0.38
N ILE A 219 -0.36 17.91 1.13
CA ILE A 219 0.48 18.05 2.32
C ILE A 219 1.97 18.26 1.98
N TRP A 220 2.38 17.92 0.75
CA TRP A 220 3.73 18.13 0.24
C TRP A 220 3.92 19.55 -0.30
N VAL A 221 4.12 20.49 0.63
CA VAL A 221 4.38 21.90 0.30
C VAL A 221 5.79 22.12 -0.26
N PRO A 222 6.03 23.13 -1.11
CA PRO A 222 7.36 23.41 -1.64
C PRO A 222 8.43 23.54 -0.54
N SER A 223 9.53 22.81 -0.69
CA SER A 223 10.68 22.80 0.22
C SER A 223 11.98 22.79 -0.57
N GLN A 224 13.05 23.34 0.00
CA GLN A 224 14.40 23.21 -0.58
C GLN A 224 15.03 21.84 -0.29
N GLY A 225 14.58 21.16 0.77
CA GLY A 225 15.15 19.89 1.21
C GLY A 225 14.70 18.68 0.38
N TYR A 226 13.61 18.81 -0.38
CA TYR A 226 13.08 17.72 -1.20
C TYR A 226 12.36 18.22 -2.45
N LEU A 227 12.26 17.32 -3.44
CA LEU A 227 11.39 17.44 -4.60
C LEU A 227 10.34 16.34 -4.53
N TYR A 228 9.08 16.74 -4.43
CA TYR A 228 7.93 15.83 -4.47
C TYR A 228 7.35 15.78 -5.89
N LEU A 229 7.16 14.57 -6.42
CA LEU A 229 6.52 14.33 -7.71
C LEU A 229 5.42 13.28 -7.55
N SER A 230 4.20 13.63 -7.91
CA SER A 230 3.08 12.68 -7.94
C SER A 230 2.62 12.37 -9.35
N GLU A 231 2.15 11.15 -9.56
CA GLU A 231 1.53 10.70 -10.80
C GLU A 231 0.34 9.79 -10.52
N LYS A 232 -0.71 9.91 -11.34
CA LYS A 232 -1.82 8.98 -11.36
C LYS A 232 -1.60 7.95 -12.48
N VAL A 233 -1.46 6.68 -12.11
CA VAL A 233 -1.19 5.58 -13.03
C VAL A 233 -2.51 5.09 -13.63
N LYS A 234 -2.64 5.13 -14.96
CA LYS A 234 -3.90 4.78 -15.65
C LYS A 234 -4.19 3.29 -15.61
N GLY A 235 -5.49 2.94 -15.52
CA GLY A 235 -5.97 1.57 -15.56
C GLY A 235 -5.71 0.76 -14.30
N THR A 236 -5.22 1.39 -13.22
CA THR A 236 -4.85 0.71 -11.99
C THR A 236 -5.86 0.92 -10.88
N GLU A 237 -5.91 -0.06 -9.97
CA GLU A 237 -6.52 0.07 -8.66
C GLU A 237 -5.44 -0.03 -7.56
N HIS A 238 -5.87 0.01 -6.30
CA HIS A 238 -4.99 0.14 -5.15
C HIS A 238 -3.92 -0.97 -5.05
N ASN A 239 -4.24 -2.23 -5.34
CA ASN A 239 -3.37 -3.38 -5.07
C ASN A 239 -2.43 -3.74 -6.22
N PHE A 240 -2.81 -3.44 -7.46
CA PHE A 240 -2.13 -3.86 -8.68
C PHE A 240 -1.35 -2.74 -9.36
N LEU A 241 -1.22 -1.54 -8.77
CA LEU A 241 -0.50 -0.46 -9.45
C LEU A 241 0.99 -0.76 -9.72
N MET A 242 1.60 -1.66 -8.94
CA MET A 242 2.99 -2.08 -9.12
C MET A 242 3.16 -3.17 -10.18
N ASP A 243 2.06 -3.69 -10.74
CA ASP A 243 2.12 -4.65 -11.84
C ASP A 243 2.91 -4.04 -13.01
N PRO A 244 3.96 -4.73 -13.50
CA PRO A 244 4.79 -4.25 -14.60
C PRO A 244 4.01 -3.80 -15.84
N ALA A 245 2.81 -4.36 -16.08
CA ALA A 245 1.95 -3.98 -17.20
C ALA A 245 1.56 -2.49 -17.21
N PHE A 246 1.59 -1.82 -16.05
CA PHE A 246 1.24 -0.40 -15.92
C PHE A 246 2.45 0.55 -15.89
N GLY A 247 3.67 0.01 -15.87
CA GLY A 247 4.91 0.79 -15.99
C GLY A 247 5.34 1.58 -14.75
N ALA A 248 4.54 1.65 -13.68
CA ALA A 248 4.91 2.38 -12.47
C ALA A 248 6.14 1.77 -11.77
N SER A 249 6.20 0.43 -11.69
CA SER A 249 7.33 -0.29 -11.11
C SER A 249 8.60 -0.14 -11.96
N GLU A 250 8.48 -0.18 -13.29
CA GLU A 250 9.62 0.08 -14.19
C GLU A 250 10.17 1.50 -13.98
N LYS A 251 9.28 2.51 -13.99
CA LYS A 251 9.66 3.91 -13.80
C LYS A 251 10.33 4.12 -12.44
N TRP A 252 9.79 3.52 -11.38
CA TRP A 252 10.41 3.51 -10.06
C TRP A 252 11.82 2.91 -10.07
N LEU A 253 12.01 1.74 -10.69
CA LEU A 253 13.34 1.11 -10.78
C LEU A 253 14.33 1.94 -11.60
N GLN A 254 13.87 2.63 -12.66
CA GLN A 254 14.70 3.58 -13.42
C GLN A 254 15.13 4.76 -12.53
N ARG A 255 14.23 5.29 -11.67
CA ARG A 255 14.54 6.36 -10.71
C ARG A 255 15.55 5.91 -9.66
N VAL A 256 15.37 4.71 -9.11
CA VAL A 256 16.35 4.09 -8.22
C VAL A 256 17.69 4.02 -8.94
N SER A 257 17.77 3.39 -10.12
CA SER A 257 19.01 3.28 -10.89
C SER A 257 19.71 4.63 -11.10
N ALA A 258 18.96 5.68 -11.46
CA ALA A 258 19.51 7.03 -11.67
C ALA A 258 20.10 7.65 -10.38
N ALA A 259 19.58 7.28 -9.20
CA ALA A 259 20.14 7.72 -7.92
C ALA A 259 21.53 7.11 -7.63
N TRP A 260 21.87 5.97 -8.25
CA TRP A 260 23.11 5.23 -7.99
C TRP A 260 24.14 5.27 -9.12
N GLN A 261 23.80 5.83 -10.29
CA GLN A 261 24.67 5.90 -11.48
C GLN A 261 25.47 7.21 -11.62
N ALA A 262 25.95 7.80 -10.53
CA ALA A 262 26.86 8.97 -10.59
C ALA A 262 28.27 8.61 -10.14
#